data_AF-A0A831P3Q3-F1
#
_entry.id   AF-A0A831P3Q3-F1
#
_cell.length_a   1.000
_cell.length_b   1.000
_cell.length_c   1.000
_cell.angle_alpha   90.00
_cell.angle_beta   90.00
_cell.angle_gamma   90.00
#
_symmetry.space_group_name_H-M   'P 1'
#
loop_
_entity.id
_entity.type
_entity.pdbx_description
1 polymer ?
#
loop_
_entity_poly.entity_id
_entity_poly.type
_entity_poly.pdbx_seq_one_letter_code
_entity_poly.pdbx_strand_id
1 'polypeptide(L)' 'MLMRILIPLEENKGRNSKLSWHFGRARYFAIYDTEKDELKIVESKLDEYRKVMERPVEVLLKLKPDVV' A
#
# COMPACT_ATOMS: atom_id res chain seq x y z
N MET A 1 -13.72 -14.11 6.56
CA MET A 1 -12.43 -14.54 5.99
C MET A 1 -11.37 -13.61 6.54
N LEU A 2 -10.20 -14.14 6.91
CA LEU A 2 -9.06 -13.36 7.38
C LEU A 2 -8.28 -12.94 6.15
N MET A 3 -8.12 -11.64 5.91
CA MET A 3 -7.58 -11.11 4.67
C MET A 3 -6.69 -9.89 4.93
N ARG A 4 -5.67 -9.73 4.10
CA ARG A 4 -4.87 -8.52 3.97
C ARG A 4 -5.22 -7.81 2.68
N ILE A 5 -5.78 -6.62 2.82
CA ILE A 5 -6.27 -5.79 1.71
C ILE A 5 -5.25 -4.69 1.44
N LEU A 6 -4.65 -4.69 0.25
CA LEU A 6 -3.77 -3.63 -0.19
C LEU A 6 -4.56 -2.53 -0.89
N ILE A 7 -4.40 -1.27 -0.49
CA ILE A 7 -5.24 -0.17 -0.97
C ILE A 7 -4.35 0.95 -1.49
N PRO A 8 -4.42 1.34 -2.78
CA PRO A 8 -3.67 2.48 -3.29
C PRO A 8 -4.33 3.80 -2.84
N LEU A 9 -3.53 4.76 -2.36
CA LEU A 9 -4.02 6.00 -1.74
C LEU A 9 -3.33 7.25 -2.33
N GLU A 10 -4.08 8.35 -2.41
CA GLU A 10 -3.56 9.67 -2.83
C GLU A 10 -2.88 10.42 -1.69
N GLU A 11 -3.35 10.19 -0.46
CA GLU A 11 -2.95 10.90 0.74
C GLU A 11 -2.91 9.98 1.96
N ASN A 12 -2.16 10.37 3.00
CA ASN A 12 -2.11 9.66 4.27
C ASN A 12 -3.01 10.35 5.32
N LYS A 13 -4.30 9.97 5.33
CA LYS A 13 -5.32 10.42 6.30
C LYS A 13 -5.97 9.24 7.06
N GLY A 14 -5.22 8.14 7.24
CA GLY A 14 -5.75 6.94 7.88
C GLY A 14 -6.94 6.35 7.10
N ARG A 15 -8.00 5.98 7.83
CA ARG A 15 -9.24 5.43 7.23
C ARG A 15 -10.00 6.42 6.33
N ASN A 16 -9.71 7.72 6.43
CA ASN A 16 -10.32 8.77 5.62
C ASN A 16 -9.50 9.11 4.36
N SER A 17 -8.46 8.33 4.07
CA SER A 17 -7.62 8.54 2.90
C SER A 17 -8.40 8.31 1.61
N LYS A 18 -8.18 9.16 0.62
CA LYS A 18 -8.74 8.96 -0.72
C LYS A 18 -8.02 7.83 -1.45
N LEU A 19 -8.80 6.98 -2.11
CA LEU A 19 -8.28 5.97 -3.04
C LEU A 19 -7.57 6.64 -4.20
N SER A 20 -6.41 6.14 -4.57
CA SER A 20 -5.73 6.59 -5.78
C SER A 20 -6.38 6.02 -7.02
N TRP A 21 -6.60 6.87 -8.02
CA TRP A 21 -7.11 6.47 -9.33
C TRP A 21 -6.12 5.57 -10.11
N HIS A 22 -4.82 5.65 -9.81
CA HIS A 22 -3.78 4.93 -10.52
C HIS A 22 -2.94 4.09 -9.56
N PHE A 23 -3.16 2.78 -9.51
CA PHE A 23 -2.40 1.88 -8.62
C PHE A 23 -0.88 2.04 -8.79
N GLY A 24 -0.34 1.93 -10.00
CA GLY A 24 1.11 1.98 -10.24
C GLY A 24 1.76 3.35 -9.99
N ARG A 25 0.97 4.42 -9.79
CA ARG A 25 1.44 5.77 -9.50
C ARG A 25 1.00 6.28 -8.13
N ALA A 26 0.35 5.43 -7.33
CA ALA A 26 -0.13 5.82 -6.02
C ALA A 26 1.05 6.24 -5.14
N ARG A 27 0.90 7.39 -4.48
CA ARG A 27 1.92 7.94 -3.59
C ARG A 27 1.95 7.20 -2.26
N TYR A 28 0.82 6.61 -1.85
CA TYR A 28 0.72 5.84 -0.63
C TYR A 28 0.04 4.50 -0.92
N PHE A 29 0.37 3.49 -0.12
CA PHE A 29 -0.36 2.24 -0.09
C PHE A 29 -0.71 1.92 1.36
N ALA A 30 -1.94 1.51 1.62
CA ALA A 30 -2.33 0.93 2.89
C ALA A 30 -2.38 -0.60 2.78
N ILE A 31 -2.06 -1.27 3.88
CA ILE A 31 -2.39 -2.68 4.10
C ILE A 31 -3.33 -2.74 5.30
N TYR A 32 -4.53 -3.28 5.09
CA TYR A 32 -5.52 -3.49 6.13
C TYR A 32 -5.62 -4.98 6.46
N ASP A 33 -5.38 -5.33 7.71
CA ASP A 33 -5.49 -6.70 8.22
C ASP A 33 -6.86 -6.85 8.90
N THR A 34 -7.77 -7.63 8.29
CA THR A 34 -9.14 -7.80 8.80
C THR A 34 -9.22 -8.65 10.07
N GLU A 35 -8.17 -9.40 10.41
CA GLU A 35 -8.11 -10.19 11.65
C GLU A 35 -7.80 -9.28 12.84
N LYS A 36 -6.85 -8.36 12.65
CA LYS A 36 -6.34 -7.48 13.71
C LYS A 36 -7.03 -6.12 13.77
N ASP A 37 -7.87 -5.82 12.79
CA ASP A 37 -8.42 -4.46 12.56
C ASP A 37 -7.33 -3.38 12.46
N GLU A 38 -6.18 -3.74 11.88
CA GLU A 38 -5.00 -2.89 11.82
C GLU A 38 -4.81 -2.30 10.42
N LEU A 39 -4.66 -0.97 10.35
CA LEU A 39 -4.35 -0.25 9.11
C LEU A 39 -2.92 0.29 9.19
N LYS A 40 -2.06 -0.16 8.28
CA LYS A 40 -0.70 0.38 8.12
C LYS A 40 -0.56 1.07 6.77
N ILE A 41 -0.09 2.31 6.78
CA ILE A 41 0.12 3.11 5.56
C ILE A 41 1.61 3.27 5.32
N VAL A 42 2.05 3.02 4.09
CA VAL A 42 3.42 3.22 3.62
C VAL A 42 3.43 4.25 2.49
N GLU A 43 4.39 5.18 2.53
CA GLU A 43 4.64 6.08 1.41
C GLU A 43 5.45 5.34 0.34
N SER A 44 4.90 5.33 -0.86
CA SER A 44 5.59 4.89 -2.07
C SER A 44 6.70 5.91 -2.35
N LYS A 45 7.89 5.67 -1.81
CA LYS A 45 9.08 6.42 -2.19
C LYS A 45 9.56 5.97 -3.57
N LEU A 46 8.70 6.06 -4.59
CA LEU A 46 8.98 5.69 -5.98
C LEU A 46 10.32 6.26 -6.48
N ASP A 47 10.77 7.40 -5.96
CA ASP A 47 12.06 8.01 -6.28
C ASP A 47 13.25 7.51 -5.44
N GLU A 48 13.07 7.00 -4.21
CA GLU A 48 14.14 6.27 -3.49
C GLU A 48 14.24 4.81 -3.96
N TYR A 49 13.13 4.17 -4.34
CA TYR A 49 13.10 2.83 -4.94
C TYR A 49 13.66 2.78 -6.37
N ARG A 50 13.93 3.93 -7.00
CA ARG A 50 14.75 3.99 -8.22
C ARG A 50 16.26 3.90 -7.93
N LYS A 51 16.68 4.22 -6.70
CA LYS A 51 18.09 4.17 -6.28
C LYS A 51 18.49 2.81 -5.71
N VAL A 52 17.53 2.08 -5.14
CA VAL A 52 17.69 0.70 -4.65
C VAL A 52 16.95 -0.19 -5.64
N MET A 53 17.58 -1.20 -6.22
CA MET A 53 17.10 -2.02 -7.37
C MET A 53 15.76 -2.79 -7.17
N GLU A 54 14.88 -2.38 -6.25
CA GLU A 54 13.64 -3.07 -5.90
C GLU A 54 12.43 -2.27 -6.37
N ARG A 55 11.60 -2.87 -7.23
CA ARG A 55 10.41 -2.22 -7.78
C ARG A 55 9.36 -2.02 -6.69
N PRO A 56 8.53 -0.96 -6.73
CA PRO A 56 7.46 -0.75 -5.73
C PRO A 56 6.58 -1.99 -5.51
N VAL A 57 6.26 -2.73 -6.58
CA VAL A 57 5.47 -3.97 -6.48
C VAL A 57 6.16 -5.06 -5.66
N GLU A 58 7.49 -5.18 -5.69
CA GLU A 58 8.24 -6.20 -4.95
C GLU A 58 8.18 -5.93 -3.44
N VAL A 59 8.19 -4.67 -3.04
CA VAL A 59 7.98 -4.25 -1.65
C VAL A 59 6.56 -4.58 -1.18
N LEU A 60 5.57 -4.29 -2.03
CA LEU A 60 4.15 -4.55 -1.72
C LEU A 60 3.87 -6.06 -1.60
N LEU A 61 4.52 -6.89 -2.41
CA LEU A 61 4.41 -8.35 -2.32
C LEU A 61 4.94 -8.91 -0.98
N LYS A 62 5.93 -8.26 -0.35
CA LYS A 62 6.41 -8.64 1.00
C LYS A 62 5.34 -8.47 2.08
N LEU A 63 4.34 -7.61 1.85
CA LEU A 63 3.20 -7.44 2.75
C LEU A 63 2.20 -8.62 2.67
N LYS A 64 2.36 -9.50 1.68
CA LYS A 64 1.52 -10.69 1.43
C LYS A 64 0.03 -10.34 1.41
N PRO A 65 -0.41 -9.42 0.53
CA PRO A 65 -1.83 -9.12 0.39
C PRO A 65 -2.57 -10.30 -0.25
N ASP A 66 -3.80 -10.53 0.20
CA ASP A 66 -4.72 -11.50 -0.40
C ASP A 66 -5.56 -10.85 -1.51
N VAL A 67 -5.76 -9.53 -1.42
CA VAL A 67 -6.48 -8.74 -2.42
C VAL A 67 -5.88 -7.34 -2.53
N VAL A 68 -6.10 -6.70 -3.68
CA VAL A 68 -5.71 -5.32 -4.00
C VAL A 68 -6.96 -4.54 -4.42
#